data_AF-A0A2R4XLN1-F1
#
_entry.id   AF-A0A2R4XLN1-F1
#
_cell.length_a   1.000
_cell.length_b   1.000
_cell.length_c   1.000
_cell.angle_alpha   90.00
_cell.angle_beta   90.00
_cell.angle_gamma   90.00
#
_symmetry.space_group_name_H-M   'P 1'
#
loop_
_entity.id
_entity.type
_entity.pdbx_description
1 polymer ?
#
loop_
_entity_poly.entity_id
_entity_poly.type
_entity_poly.pdbx_seq_one_letter_code
_entity_poly.pdbx_strand_id
1 'polypeptide(L)'
;MFDQLGVAEPASFCRLLRPQSNDIGLILGLHLQKIYADGKTWLYQNQSTGISNFQTKVFLEKELVVIPNEVTMSCFSSIVMPLVEKISSNSNTNLNALRDTLLPKLLSGELTVSDLPSIEILETGDV
;
A
#
# COMPACT_ATOMS: atom_id res chain seq x y z
N MET A 1 -2.36 9.50 -5.01
CA MET A 1 -2.67 8.34 -4.13
C MET A 1 -4.12 8.32 -3.65
N PHE A 2 -4.62 9.39 -3.01
CA PHE A 2 -5.94 9.36 -2.34
C PHE A 2 -7.16 9.32 -3.28
N ASP A 3 -7.07 9.94 -4.46
CA ASP A 3 -8.20 9.98 -5.42
C ASP A 3 -8.13 8.90 -6.52
N GLN A 4 -7.07 8.09 -6.55
CA GLN A 4 -6.81 7.14 -7.65
C GLN A 4 -7.63 5.85 -7.56
N LEU A 5 -8.22 5.55 -6.40
CA LEU A 5 -8.92 4.29 -6.15
C LEU A 5 -10.43 4.37 -6.39
N GLY A 6 -10.97 5.53 -6.77
CA GLY A 6 -12.41 5.73 -6.84
C GLY A 6 -13.11 5.47 -5.50
N VAL A 7 -14.34 4.96 -5.54
CA VAL A 7 -15.06 4.53 -4.33
C VAL A 7 -14.45 3.21 -3.84
N ALA A 8 -13.70 3.27 -2.75
CA ALA A 8 -13.13 2.09 -2.10
C ALA A 8 -14.11 1.51 -1.06
N GLU A 9 -14.44 0.23 -1.20
CA GLU A 9 -15.20 -0.53 -0.21
C GLU A 9 -14.27 -1.58 0.44
N PRO A 10 -14.07 -1.55 1.78
CA PRO A 10 -13.21 -2.51 2.44
C PRO A 10 -13.86 -3.90 2.43
N ALA A 11 -13.06 -4.94 2.14
CA ALA A 11 -13.46 -6.31 2.41
C ALA A 11 -13.77 -6.50 3.92
N SER A 12 -14.47 -7.58 4.29
CA SER A 12 -14.97 -7.80 5.67
C SER A 12 -13.88 -7.75 6.76
N PHE A 13 -12.67 -8.16 6.41
CA PHE A 13 -11.47 -8.17 7.27
C PHE A 13 -10.65 -6.86 7.23
N CYS A 14 -11.08 -5.86 6.46
CA CYS A 14 -10.45 -4.56 6.36
C CYS A 14 -11.28 -3.48 7.04
N ARG A 15 -10.63 -2.36 7.34
CA ARG A 15 -11.28 -1.13 7.79
C ARG A 15 -10.78 0.03 6.95
N LEU A 16 -11.70 0.90 6.55
CA LEU A 16 -11.39 2.11 5.78
C LEU A 16 -11.33 3.31 6.73
N LEU A 17 -10.15 3.91 6.85
CA LEU A 17 -9.95 5.15 7.59
C LEU A 17 -10.11 6.34 6.64
N ARG A 18 -10.86 7.36 7.05
CA ARG A 18 -11.09 8.58 6.27
C ARG A 18 -10.54 9.80 7.02
N PRO A 19 -9.31 10.25 6.68
CA PRO A 19 -8.75 11.49 7.21
C PRO A 19 -9.62 12.70 6.85
N GLN A 20 -9.55 13.75 7.67
CA GLN A 20 -10.31 14.99 7.43
C GLN A 20 -9.76 15.83 6.27
N SER A 21 -8.47 15.67 5.94
CA SER A 21 -7.80 16.37 4.84
C SER A 21 -6.68 15.53 4.24
N ASN A 22 -6.21 15.90 3.04
CA ASN A 22 -5.09 15.25 2.38
C ASN A 22 -3.79 15.35 3.19
N ASP A 23 -3.55 16.47 3.86
CA ASP A 23 -2.35 16.65 4.69
C ASP A 23 -2.34 15.71 5.90
N ILE A 24 -3.49 15.60 6.59
CA ILE A 24 -3.66 14.64 7.68
C ILE A 24 -3.54 13.22 7.14
N GLY A 25 -4.07 12.95 5.95
CA GLY A 25 -3.95 11.66 5.28
C GLY A 25 -2.51 11.28 4.95
N LEU A 26 -1.70 12.23 4.50
CA LEU A 26 -0.28 12.04 4.24
C LEU A 26 0.46 11.68 5.53
N ILE A 27 0.27 12.46 6.60
CA ILE A 27 0.89 12.20 7.91
C ILE A 27 0.46 10.85 8.46
N LEU A 28 -0.85 10.56 8.44
CA LEU A 28 -1.40 9.29 8.92
C LEU A 28 -0.85 8.11 8.13
N GLY A 29 -0.78 8.20 6.80
CA GLY A 29 -0.24 7.15 5.95
C GLY A 29 1.22 6.83 6.27
N LEU A 30 2.06 7.86 6.40
CA LEU A 30 3.47 7.71 6.77
C LEU A 30 3.64 7.16 8.19
N HIS A 31 2.82 7.62 9.13
CA HIS A 31 2.81 7.11 10.50
C HIS A 31 2.48 5.62 10.53
N LEU A 32 1.40 5.21 9.86
CA LEU A 32 0.98 3.80 9.77
C LEU A 32 2.07 2.92 9.14
N GLN A 33 2.72 3.39 8.07
CA GLN A 33 3.84 2.69 7.45
C GLN A 33 5.01 2.52 8.42
N LYS A 34 5.36 3.58 9.17
CA LYS A 34 6.46 3.55 10.14
C LYS A 34 6.19 2.58 11.28
N ILE A 35 5.02 2.66 11.92
CA ILE A 35 4.69 1.79 13.06
C ILE A 35 4.52 0.33 12.64
N TYR A 36 4.15 0.08 11.39
CA TYR A 36 4.14 -1.27 10.83
C TYR A 36 5.57 -1.79 10.65
N ALA A 37 6.46 -1.01 10.03
CA ALA A 37 7.86 -1.37 9.84
C ALA A 37 8.60 -1.61 11.17
N ASP A 38 8.24 -0.87 12.21
CA ASP A 38 8.80 -1.04 13.56
C ASP A 38 8.23 -2.24 14.32
N GLY A 39 7.26 -2.96 13.77
CA GLY A 39 6.57 -4.05 14.46
C GLY A 39 5.60 -3.58 15.57
N LYS A 40 5.39 -2.27 15.74
CA LYS A 40 4.53 -1.73 16.79
C LYS A 40 3.07 -2.15 16.63
N THR A 41 2.60 -2.37 15.40
CA THR A 41 1.20 -2.81 15.17
C THR A 41 0.86 -4.17 15.76
N TRP A 42 1.85 -4.97 16.19
CA TRP A 42 1.69 -6.28 16.81
C TRP A 42 1.12 -6.14 18.22
N LEU A 43 1.33 -5.00 18.88
CA LEU A 43 0.75 -4.68 20.19
C LEU A 43 -0.78 -4.57 20.15
N TYR A 44 -1.36 -4.35 18.98
CA TYR A 44 -2.81 -4.24 18.78
C TYR A 44 -3.40 -5.53 18.21
N GLN A 45 -2.73 -6.65 18.35
CA GLN A 45 -3.23 -7.94 17.87
C GLN A 45 -3.75 -8.79 19.03
N ASN A 46 -4.78 -9.58 18.77
CA ASN A 46 -5.22 -10.64 19.67
C ASN A 46 -5.21 -11.97 18.90
N GLN A 47 -4.50 -12.96 19.43
CA GLN A 47 -4.40 -14.29 18.84
C GLN A 47 -5.26 -15.26 19.64
N SER A 48 -6.37 -15.70 19.04
CA SER A 48 -7.33 -16.60 19.71
C SER A 48 -7.40 -17.98 19.07
N THR A 49 -7.13 -18.10 17.76
CA THR A 49 -7.37 -19.32 16.97
C THR A 49 -6.34 -19.54 15.84
N GLY A 50 -5.08 -19.14 16.05
CA GLY A 50 -4.03 -19.21 15.02
C GLY A 50 -4.06 -18.05 14.01
N ILE A 51 -5.21 -17.42 13.81
CA ILE A 51 -5.36 -16.15 13.08
C ILE A 51 -5.30 -15.00 14.09
N SER A 52 -4.45 -14.02 13.79
CA SER A 52 -4.29 -12.82 14.60
C SER A 52 -5.24 -11.72 14.13
N ASN A 53 -6.12 -11.24 15.01
CA ASN A 53 -7.07 -10.16 14.69
C ASN A 53 -6.55 -8.81 15.17
N PHE A 54 -6.66 -7.78 14.32
CA PHE A 54 -6.29 -6.40 14.69
C PHE A 54 -7.40 -5.74 15.53
N GLN A 55 -7.05 -5.37 16.76
CA GLN A 55 -7.90 -4.75 17.76
C GLN A 55 -8.09 -3.26 17.46
N THR A 56 -8.89 -2.95 16.44
CA THR A 56 -9.07 -1.57 15.92
C THR A 56 -9.52 -0.58 17.00
N LYS A 57 -10.41 -0.98 17.92
CA LYS A 57 -10.86 -0.10 19.01
C LYS A 57 -9.70 0.31 19.92
N VAL A 58 -8.90 -0.67 20.35
CA VAL A 58 -7.71 -0.45 21.18
C VAL A 58 -6.69 0.41 20.45
N PHE A 59 -6.50 0.16 19.14
CA PHE A 59 -5.63 0.98 18.31
C PHE A 59 -6.08 2.45 18.27
N LEU A 60 -7.36 2.72 17.97
CA LEU A 60 -7.90 4.08 17.90
C LEU A 60 -7.86 4.81 19.24
N GLU A 61 -7.95 4.08 20.36
CA GLU A 61 -7.87 4.66 21.70
C GLU A 61 -6.43 4.97 22.13
N LYS A 62 -5.46 4.15 21.73
CA LYS A 62 -4.09 4.19 22.27
C LYS A 62 -3.05 4.77 21.32
N GLU A 63 -3.24 4.65 20.01
CA GLU A 63 -2.28 5.16 19.04
C GLU A 63 -2.55 6.63 18.73
N LEU A 64 -1.60 7.48 19.12
CA LEU A 64 -1.66 8.91 18.86
C LEU A 64 -0.78 9.28 17.68
N VAL A 65 -1.30 10.15 16.81
CA VAL A 65 -0.57 10.73 15.69
C VAL A 65 -0.34 12.21 15.98
N VAL A 66 0.90 12.66 15.82
CA VAL A 66 1.23 14.07 16.02
C VAL A 66 0.67 14.87 14.85
N ILE A 67 -0.17 15.86 15.16
CA ILE A 67 -0.66 16.83 14.18
C ILE A 67 0.10 18.15 14.40
N PRO A 68 1.01 18.52 13.49
CA PRO A 68 1.73 19.79 13.59
C PRO A 68 0.79 20.98 13.32
N ASN A 69 1.27 22.19 13.62
CA ASN A 69 0.54 23.40 13.21
C ASN A 69 0.46 23.53 11.68
N GLU A 70 -0.46 24.37 11.21
CA GLU A 70 -0.76 24.52 9.77
C GLU A 70 0.46 24.89 8.93
N VAL A 71 1.32 25.79 9.43
CA VAL A 71 2.51 26.25 8.69
C VAL A 71 3.49 25.10 8.48
N THR A 72 3.80 24.36 9.55
CA THR A 72 4.69 23.20 9.48
C THR A 72 4.09 22.10 8.62
N MET A 73 2.78 21.86 8.74
CA MET A 73 2.07 20.85 7.95
C MET A 73 2.13 21.17 6.45
N SER A 74 1.82 22.42 6.07
CA SER A 74 1.86 22.86 4.68
C SER A 74 3.27 22.76 4.08
N CYS A 75 4.29 23.20 4.82
CA CYS A 75 5.68 23.09 4.40
C CYS A 75 6.09 21.62 4.19
N PHE A 76 5.77 20.75 5.15
CA PHE A 76 6.03 19.31 5.05
C PHE A 76 5.33 18.68 3.83
N SER A 77 4.03 18.92 3.67
CA SER A 77 3.25 18.39 2.55
C SER A 77 3.80 18.84 1.20
N SER A 78 4.22 20.09 1.07
CA SER A 78 4.77 20.62 -0.18
C SER A 78 6.05 19.90 -0.65
N ILE A 79 6.82 19.36 0.30
CA ILE A 79 8.05 18.63 0.02
C ILE A 79 7.76 17.14 -0.20
N VAL A 80 6.90 16.55 0.63
CA VAL A 80 6.74 15.09 0.70
C VAL A 80 5.69 14.58 -0.29
N MET A 81 4.61 15.32 -0.53
CA MET A 81 3.55 14.88 -1.45
C MET A 81 4.09 14.56 -2.87
N PRO A 82 4.94 15.40 -3.50
CA PRO A 82 5.49 15.08 -4.82
C PRO A 82 6.32 13.79 -4.84
N LEU A 83 7.01 13.46 -3.74
CA LEU A 83 7.79 12.23 -3.62
C LEU A 83 6.86 11.01 -3.56
N VAL A 84 5.81 11.09 -2.73
CA VAL A 84 4.81 10.02 -2.61
C VAL A 84 4.07 9.80 -3.92
N GLU A 85 3.68 10.86 -4.61
CA GLU A 85 3.05 10.79 -5.93
C GLU A 85 3.95 10.08 -6.93
N LYS A 86 5.23 10.46 -7.00
CA LYS A 86 6.20 9.84 -7.90
C LYS A 86 6.39 8.35 -7.62
N ILE A 87 6.47 7.96 -6.35
CA ILE A 87 6.56 6.54 -5.95
C ILE A 87 5.30 5.79 -6.43
N SER A 88 4.12 6.36 -6.22
CA SER A 88 2.84 5.73 -6.61
C SER A 88 2.64 5.65 -8.12
N SER A 89 3.16 6.59 -8.90
CA SER A 89 3.05 6.57 -10.36
C SER A 89 4.00 5.58 -11.03
N ASN A 90 5.16 5.33 -10.41
CA ASN A 90 6.22 4.54 -11.02
C ASN A 90 5.97 3.02 -10.96
N SER A 91 5.14 2.56 -10.03
CA SER A 91 4.89 1.13 -9.82
C SER A 91 4.03 0.47 -10.92
N ASN A 92 3.26 1.24 -11.70
CA ASN A 92 2.33 0.67 -12.67
C ASN A 92 2.65 0.97 -14.14
N THR A 93 3.49 1.97 -14.45
CA THR A 93 3.75 2.38 -15.84
C THR A 93 4.45 1.30 -16.64
N ASN A 94 5.49 0.67 -16.10
CA ASN A 94 6.21 -0.40 -16.79
C ASN A 94 5.34 -1.66 -16.97
N LEU A 95 4.56 -2.05 -15.96
CA LEU A 95 3.66 -3.20 -16.03
C LEU A 95 2.53 -2.97 -17.04
N ASN A 96 1.94 -1.77 -17.06
CA ASN A 96 0.91 -1.41 -18.04
C ASN A 96 1.48 -1.38 -19.46
N ALA A 97 2.64 -0.76 -19.66
CA ALA A 97 3.31 -0.74 -20.97
C ALA A 97 3.65 -2.16 -21.45
N LEU A 98 4.16 -3.02 -20.55
CA LEU A 98 4.45 -4.41 -20.86
C LEU A 98 3.16 -5.18 -21.20
N ARG A 99 2.10 -5.03 -20.40
CA ARG A 99 0.78 -5.61 -20.66
C ARG A 99 0.27 -5.21 -22.04
N ASP A 100 0.24 -3.92 -22.33
CA ASP A 100 -0.30 -3.37 -23.57
C ASP A 100 0.54 -3.72 -24.80
N THR A 101 1.85 -3.97 -24.60
CA THR A 101 2.74 -4.50 -25.64
C THR A 101 2.51 -5.99 -25.90
N LEU A 102 2.35 -6.78 -24.85
CA LEU A 102 2.27 -8.25 -24.95
C LEU A 102 0.87 -8.74 -25.34
N LEU A 103 -0.20 -8.14 -24.82
CA LEU A 103 -1.58 -8.60 -25.05
C LEU A 103 -1.94 -8.72 -26.53
N PRO A 104 -1.68 -7.71 -27.39
CA PRO A 104 -1.98 -7.80 -28.82
C PRO A 104 -1.24 -8.94 -29.50
N LYS A 105 0.04 -9.13 -29.14
CA LYS A 105 0.89 -10.18 -29.73
C LYS A 105 0.45 -11.58 -29.31
N LEU A 106 0.08 -11.76 -28.05
CA LEU A 106 -0.50 -13.00 -27.54
C LEU A 106 -1.84 -13.31 -28.20
N LEU A 107 -2.72 -12.31 -28.37
CA LEU A 107 -4.02 -12.48 -29.03
C LEU A 107 -3.89 -12.79 -30.52
N SER A 108 -2.88 -12.25 -31.18
CA SER A 108 -2.59 -12.52 -32.60
C SER A 108 -1.91 -13.88 -32.85
N GLY A 109 -1.38 -14.52 -31.80
CA GLY A 109 -0.55 -15.72 -31.92
C GLY A 109 0.88 -15.49 -32.40
N GLU A 110 1.32 -14.21 -32.55
CA GLU A 110 2.72 -13.85 -32.84
C GLU A 110 3.67 -14.30 -31.73
N LEU A 111 3.17 -14.36 -30.49
CA LEU A 111 3.86 -14.88 -29.30
C LEU A 111 3.02 -16.00 -28.68
N THR A 112 3.64 -17.11 -28.30
CA THR A 112 2.96 -18.18 -27.57
C THR A 112 3.62 -18.45 -26.21
N VAL A 113 2.81 -18.87 -25.23
CA VAL A 113 3.31 -19.15 -23.87
C VAL A 113 4.29 -20.34 -23.87
N SER A 114 4.15 -21.24 -24.84
CA SER A 114 5.04 -22.38 -25.06
C SER A 114 6.46 -21.99 -25.45
N ASP A 115 6.67 -20.76 -25.95
CA ASP A 115 7.98 -20.24 -26.35
C ASP A 115 8.80 -19.74 -25.15
N LEU A 116 8.19 -19.67 -23.96
CA LEU A 116 8.87 -19.25 -22.75
C LEU A 116 9.66 -20.41 -22.13
N PRO A 117 10.91 -20.19 -21.69
CA PRO A 117 11.65 -21.19 -20.95
C PRO A 117 10.89 -21.54 -19.67
N SER A 118 10.85 -22.82 -19.33
CA SER A 118 10.34 -23.30 -18.04
C SER A 118 11.01 -22.50 -16.92
N ILE A 119 10.24 -21.71 -16.19
CA ILE A 119 10.76 -21.06 -14.99
C ILE A 119 10.89 -22.17 -13.95
N GLU A 120 12.10 -22.71 -13.80
CA GLU A 120 12.47 -23.44 -12.59
C GLU A 120 12.45 -22.41 -11.46
N ILE A 121 11.37 -22.43 -10.67
CA ILE A 121 11.32 -21.69 -9.42
C ILE A 121 12.45 -22.26 -8.57
N LEU A 122 13.53 -21.50 -8.42
CA LEU A 122 14.54 -21.78 -7.41
C LEU A 122 13.81 -21.72 -6.06
N GLU A 123 13.48 -22.89 -5.52
CA GLU A 123 13.14 -23.04 -4.11
C GLU A 123 14.33 -22.49 -3.33
N THR A 124 14.25 -21.23 -2.91
CA THR A 124 15.16 -20.70 -1.90
C THR A 124 14.83 -21.45 -0.62
N GLY A 125 15.63 -22.48 -0.36
CA GLY A 125 15.54 -23.32 0.82
C GLY A 125 15.60 -22.49 2.10
N ASP A 126 14.84 -22.97 3.08
CA ASP A 126 14.76 -22.47 4.45
C ASP A 126 16.15 -22.23 5.06
N VAL A 127 16.37 -21.02 5.59
CA VAL A 127 17.31 -20.74 6.69
C VAL A 127 16.65 -19.76 7.66
#